data_AF-E8LGW4-F1
#
_entry.id   AF-E8LGW4-F1
#
_cell.length_a   1.000
_cell.length_b   1.000
_cell.length_c   1.000
_cell.angle_alpha   90.00
_cell.angle_beta   90.00
_cell.angle_gamma   90.00
#
_symmetry.space_group_name_H-M   'P 1'
#
loop_
_entity.id
_entity.type
_entity.pdbx_description
1 polymer ?
#
loop_
_entity_poly.entity_id
_entity_poly.type
_entity_poly.pdbx_seq_one_letter_code
_entity_poly.pdbx_strand_id
1 'polypeptide(L)' 'MTMESKDFSIFLTQLVPQILERLMQDGTMSAHQLIHKFYQSCFYAQLADQSSGLWQYSPLILAQMYREAEKNR' A
#
# COMPACT_ATOMS: atom_id res chain seq x y z
N MET A 1 4.14 13.25 -17.68
CA MET A 1 5.34 13.38 -16.81
C MET A 1 5.75 11.98 -16.43
N THR A 2 6.89 11.49 -16.93
CA THR A 2 7.46 10.19 -16.55
C THR A 2 8.23 10.39 -15.26
N MET A 3 7.83 9.71 -14.19
CA MET A 3 8.56 9.69 -12.94
C MET A 3 9.77 8.77 -13.09
N GLU A 4 10.96 9.24 -12.77
CA GLU A 4 12.18 8.43 -12.79
C GLU A 4 12.09 7.34 -11.70
N SER A 5 12.66 6.16 -11.94
CA SER A 5 12.50 5.00 -11.03
C SER A 5 13.01 5.24 -9.60
N LYS A 6 14.01 6.13 -9.43
CA LYS A 6 14.52 6.53 -8.11
C LYS A 6 13.50 7.39 -7.35
N ASP A 7 12.81 8.29 -8.03
CA ASP A 7 11.78 9.14 -7.44
C ASP A 7 10.56 8.30 -7.04
N PHE A 8 10.20 7.30 -7.85
CA PHE A 8 9.13 6.37 -7.51
C PHE A 8 9.45 5.53 -6.27
N SER A 9 10.69 5.05 -6.15
CA SER A 9 11.12 4.30 -4.95
C SER A 9 11.06 5.17 -3.70
N ILE A 10 11.50 6.43 -3.77
CA ILE A 10 11.39 7.40 -2.67
C ILE A 10 9.91 7.64 -2.33
N PHE A 11 9.06 7.83 -3.35
CA PHE A 11 7.64 8.04 -3.16
C PHE A 11 6.98 6.85 -2.44
N LEU A 12 7.29 5.62 -2.83
CA LEU A 12 6.80 4.41 -2.16
C LEU A 12 7.25 4.34 -0.69
N THR A 13 8.50 4.73 -0.38
CA THR A 13 8.97 4.74 1.02
C THR A 13 8.20 5.73 1.89
N GLN A 14 7.60 6.77 1.31
CA GLN A 14 6.73 7.72 2.02
C GLN A 14 5.26 7.28 2.03
N LEU A 15 4.79 6.66 0.95
CA LEU A 15 3.40 6.25 0.76
C LEU A 15 3.04 5.04 1.63
N VAL A 16 3.90 4.03 1.65
CA VAL A 16 3.63 2.75 2.34
C VAL A 16 3.38 2.93 3.85
N PRO A 17 4.20 3.71 4.59
CA PRO A 17 3.92 4.00 5.99
C PRO A 17 2.55 4.63 6.23
N GLN A 18 2.15 5.59 5.39
CA GLN A 18 0.85 6.26 5.50
C GLN A 18 -0.32 5.30 5.28
N ILE A 19 -0.19 4.33 4.37
CA ILE A 19 -1.21 3.29 4.16
C ILE A 19 -1.29 2.39 5.40
N LEU A 20 -0.14 1.92 5.89
CA LEU A 20 -0.04 1.04 7.05
C LEU A 20 -0.65 1.68 8.31
N GLU A 21 -0.39 2.96 8.57
CA GLU A 21 -0.99 3.70 9.69
C GLU A 21 -2.52 3.67 9.62
N ARG A 22 -3.12 3.86 8.44
CA ARG A 22 -4.58 3.79 8.24
C ARG A 22 -5.13 2.38 8.40
N LEU A 23 -4.35 1.36 8.04
CA LEU A 23 -4.72 -0.03 8.23
C LEU A 23 -4.65 -0.46 9.71
N MET A 24 -3.72 0.12 10.49
CA MET A 24 -3.56 -0.18 11.92
C MET A 24 -4.69 0.39 12.80
N GLN A 25 -5.40 1.43 12.35
CA GLN A 25 -6.44 2.08 13.17
C GLN A 25 -7.64 1.18 13.49
N ASP A 26 -7.88 0.10 12.74
CA ASP A 26 -8.99 -0.81 13.01
C ASP A 26 -8.74 -1.80 14.15
N GLY A 27 -7.51 -1.86 14.69
CA GLY A 27 -7.18 -2.68 15.87
C GLY A 27 -7.36 -4.20 15.68
N THR A 28 -7.65 -4.67 14.47
CA THR A 28 -8.01 -6.07 14.19
C THR A 28 -6.81 -7.01 14.21
N MET A 29 -5.61 -6.49 13.99
CA MET A 29 -4.38 -7.27 13.85
C MET A 29 -3.18 -6.50 14.39
N SER A 30 -2.17 -7.21 14.90
CA SER A 30 -0.94 -6.57 15.40
C SER A 30 -0.18 -5.87 14.27
N ALA A 31 0.53 -4.79 14.60
CA ALA A 31 1.31 -4.01 13.63
C ALA A 31 2.29 -4.89 12.83
N HIS A 32 2.97 -5.82 13.50
CA HIS A 32 3.94 -6.70 12.85
C HIS A 32 3.27 -7.65 11.83
N GLN A 33 2.13 -8.24 12.21
CA GLN A 33 1.38 -9.10 11.30
C GLN A 33 0.81 -8.33 10.10
N LEU A 34 0.38 -7.09 10.31
CA LEU A 34 -0.13 -6.23 9.24
C LEU A 34 0.95 -5.85 8.25
N ILE A 35 2.11 -5.42 8.74
CA ILE A 35 3.26 -5.10 7.91
C ILE A 35 3.65 -6.32 7.07
N HIS A 36 3.81 -7.48 7.73
CA HIS A 36 4.19 -8.71 7.05
C HIS A 36 3.18 -9.13 5.96
N LYS A 37 1.88 -9.13 6.27
CA LYS A 37 0.83 -9.43 5.28
C LYS A 37 0.81 -8.42 4.14
N PHE A 38 0.94 -7.13 4.45
CA PHE A 38 0.89 -6.07 3.45
C PHE A 38 1.97 -6.25 2.39
N TYR A 39 3.23 -6.44 2.79
CA TYR A 39 4.34 -6.65 1.86
C TYR A 39 4.25 -7.96 1.05
N GLN A 40 3.52 -8.96 1.55
CA GLN A 40 3.27 -10.22 0.84
C GLN A 40 2.02 -10.19 -0.05
N SER A 41 1.24 -9.11 -0.02
CA SER A 41 -0.01 -9.02 -0.76
C SER A 41 0.21 -8.76 -2.26
N CYS A 42 -0.71 -9.28 -3.07
CA CYS A 42 -0.76 -8.93 -4.50
C CYS A 42 -1.00 -7.42 -4.68
N PHE A 43 -1.71 -6.80 -3.74
CA PHE A 43 -1.91 -5.34 -3.72
C PHE A 43 -0.58 -4.59 -3.65
N TYR A 44 0.33 -4.97 -2.74
CA TYR A 44 1.64 -4.32 -2.65
C TYR A 44 2.47 -4.57 -3.92
N ALA A 45 2.44 -5.77 -4.48
CA ALA A 45 3.13 -6.06 -5.74
C ALA A 45 2.64 -5.14 -6.89
N GLN A 46 1.33 -4.88 -6.97
CA GLN A 46 0.78 -3.93 -7.94
C GLN A 46 1.12 -2.47 -7.58
N LEU A 47 1.06 -2.10 -6.30
CA LEU A 47 1.41 -0.75 -5.85
C LEU A 47 2.87 -0.41 -6.14
N ALA A 48 3.76 -1.41 -6.03
CA ALA A 48 5.18 -1.30 -6.35
C ALA A 48 5.47 -1.36 -7.86
N ASP A 49 4.48 -1.66 -8.70
CA ASP A 49 4.57 -1.50 -10.15
C ASP A 49 4.10 -0.10 -10.55
N GLN A 50 5.04 0.71 -11.04
CA GLN A 50 4.76 2.07 -11.50
C GLN A 50 3.69 2.12 -12.60
N SER A 51 3.60 1.06 -13.42
CA SER A 51 2.66 0.98 -14.55
C SER A 51 1.22 0.76 -14.10
N SER A 52 1.00 0.28 -12.87
CA SER A 52 -0.34 0.06 -12.32
C SER A 52 -1.11 1.37 -12.09
N GLY A 53 -0.39 2.48 -11.94
CA GLY A 53 -0.97 3.78 -11.59
C GLY A 53 -1.54 3.87 -10.17
N LEU A 54 -1.46 2.81 -9.36
CA LEU A 54 -2.05 2.79 -8.01
C LEU A 54 -1.47 3.87 -7.10
N TRP A 55 -0.18 4.19 -7.27
CA TRP A 55 0.52 5.22 -6.52
C TRP A 55 -0.08 6.64 -6.68
N GLN A 56 -0.97 6.85 -7.65
CA GLN A 56 -1.67 8.13 -7.85
C GLN A 56 -2.83 8.34 -6.88
N TYR A 57 -3.35 7.28 -6.26
CA TYR A 57 -4.46 7.37 -5.32
C TYR A 57 -3.99 7.83 -3.94
N SER A 58 -4.91 8.44 -3.19
CA SER A 58 -4.62 8.86 -1.82
C SER A 58 -4.36 7.65 -0.91
N PRO A 59 -3.55 7.79 0.16
CA PRO A 59 -3.29 6.71 1.12
C PRO A 59 -4.58 6.12 1.72
N LEU A 60 -5.62 6.94 1.88
CA LEU A 60 -6.93 6.49 2.37
C LEU A 60 -7.61 5.54 1.40
N ILE A 61 -7.65 5.89 0.10
CA ILE A 61 -8.25 5.05 -0.94
C ILE A 61 -7.45 3.74 -1.05
N LEU A 62 -6.12 3.82 -1.04
CA LEU A 62 -5.25 2.64 -1.10
C LEU A 62 -5.47 1.70 0.08
N ALA A 63 -5.64 2.23 1.29
CA ALA A 63 -5.97 1.43 2.47
C ALA A 63 -7.35 0.75 2.32
N GLN A 64 -8.34 1.43 1.74
CA GLN A 64 -9.65 0.83 1.47
C GLN A 64 -9.57 -0.28 0.42
N MET A 65 -8.88 -0.04 -0.70
CA MET A 65 -8.67 -1.03 -1.75
C MET A 65 -7.96 -2.29 -1.23
N TYR A 66 -6.92 -2.12 -0.39
CA TYR A 66 -6.25 -3.24 0.28
C TYR A 66 -7.24 -4.06 1.12
N ARG A 67 -8.08 -3.39 1.92
CA ARG A 67 -9.08 -4.07 2.77
C ARG A 67 -10.11 -4.84 1.95
N GLU A 68 -10.56 -4.28 0.83
CA GLU A 68 -11.49 -4.96 -0.07
C GLU A 68 -10.84 -6.17 -0.75
N ALA A 69 -9.58 -6.04 -1.18
CA ALA A 69 -8.82 -7.14 -1.74
C ALA A 69 -8.64 -8.31 -0.74
N GLU A 70 -8.37 -7.99 0.53
CA GLU A 70 -8.21 -9.00 1.58
C GLU A 70 -9.55 -9.59 2.08
N LYS A 71 -10.67 -8.86 1.97
CA LYS A 71 -12.01 -9.40 2.31
C LYS A 71 -12.50 -10.46 1.32
N ASN A 72 -12.06 -10.40 0.06
CA ASN A 72 -12.49 -11.29 -1.01
C ASN A 72 -11.54 -12.49 -1.20
N ARG A 73 -10.66 -12.77 -0.23
CA ARG A 73 -9.63 -13.81 -0.29
C ARG A 73 -9.87 -14.89 0.77
#